data_AF-A0A936PHF3-F1
#
_entry.id   AF-A0A936PHF3-F1
#
_cell.length_a   1.000
_cell.length_b   1.000
_cell.length_c   1.000
_cell.angle_alpha   90.00
_cell.angle_beta   90.00
_cell.angle_gamma   90.00
#
_symmetry.space_group_name_H-M   'P 1'
#
loop_
_entity.id
_entity.type
_entity.pdbx_description
1 polymer ?
#
loop_
_entity_poly.entity_id
_entity_poly.type
_entity_poly.pdbx_seq_one_letter_code
_entity_poly.pdbx_strand_id
1 'polypeptide(L)'
;MRVFKFQSRIINGGNPFSPEVIEIDDTFITIRKKRHPFSVLHSISIPLRSIVKIEVSKSGIGANILIESFSDSIILGKGFSASNALEIKRILLG
;
A
#
# COMPACT_ATOMS: atom_id res chain seq x y z
N MET A 1 19.91 5.51 0.26
CA MET A 1 18.53 5.37 0.72
C MET A 1 17.74 4.70 -0.39
N ARG A 2 17.21 3.50 -0.15
CA ARG A 2 16.42 2.79 -1.15
C ARG A 2 14.95 3.10 -0.91
N VAL A 3 14.24 3.53 -1.95
CA VAL A 3 12.81 3.79 -1.89
C VAL A 3 12.13 2.92 -2.93
N PHE A 4 11.28 2.01 -2.47
CA PHE A 4 10.44 1.19 -3.32
C PHE A 4 9.08 1.87 -3.49
N LYS A 5 8.62 1.99 -4.72
CA LYS A 5 7.36 2.65 -5.04
C LYS A 5 6.46 1.73 -5.83
N PHE A 6 5.26 1.53 -5.31
CA PHE A 6 4.23 0.69 -5.92
C PHE A 6 2.99 1.53 -6.16
N GLN A 7 2.39 1.40 -7.34
CA GLN A 7 1.19 2.13 -7.72
C GLN A 7 0.08 1.16 -8.08
N SER A 8 -1.15 1.44 -7.62
CA SER A 8 -2.34 0.70 -8.01
C SER A 8 -2.76 1.06 -9.43
N ARG A 9 -3.42 0.12 -10.11
CA ARG A 9 -3.83 0.30 -11.51
C ARG A 9 -5.28 -0.11 -11.69
N ILE A 10 -5.96 0.57 -12.61
CA ILE A 10 -7.36 0.29 -13.00
C ILE A 10 -7.52 -1.18 -13.39
N ILE A 11 -6.58 -1.68 -14.20
CA ILE A 11 -6.58 -3.05 -14.69
C ILE A 11 -6.57 -4.10 -13.57
N ASN A 12 -6.22 -3.72 -12.34
CA ASN A 12 -6.18 -4.61 -11.18
C ASN A 12 -7.31 -4.34 -10.17
N GLY A 13 -8.32 -3.54 -10.53
CA GLY A 13 -9.40 -3.11 -9.63
C GLY A 13 -9.09 -1.84 -8.82
N GLY A 14 -8.05 -1.09 -9.20
CA GLY A 14 -7.72 0.22 -8.61
C GLY A 14 -8.61 1.35 -9.14
N ASN A 15 -8.58 2.50 -8.46
CA ASN A 15 -9.38 3.65 -8.87
C ASN A 15 -8.76 4.34 -10.11
N PRO A 16 -9.55 4.61 -11.17
CA PRO A 16 -9.06 5.24 -12.40
C PRO A 16 -8.61 6.67 -12.28
N PHE A 17 -9.21 7.45 -11.40
CA PHE A 17 -8.94 8.88 -11.32
C PHE A 17 -8.12 9.24 -10.08
N SER A 18 -7.95 8.32 -9.14
CA SER A 18 -7.16 8.50 -7.93
C SER A 18 -6.41 7.22 -7.58
N PRO A 19 -5.35 6.87 -8.34
CA PRO A 19 -4.55 5.69 -8.04
C PRO A 19 -3.88 5.85 -6.67
N GLU A 20 -3.84 4.76 -5.93
CA GLU A 20 -3.17 4.67 -4.64
C GLU A 20 -1.69 4.36 -4.87
N VAL A 21 -0.83 4.92 -4.03
CA VAL A 21 0.61 4.73 -4.10
C VAL A 21 1.11 4.29 -2.73
N ILE A 22 1.86 3.19 -2.69
CA ILE A 22 2.60 2.74 -1.51
C ILE A 22 4.08 3.02 -1.77
N GLU A 23 4.71 3.74 -0.85
CA GLU A 23 6.13 4.02 -0.82
C GLU A 23 6.73 3.38 0.42
N ILE A 24 7.81 2.63 0.25
CA ILE A 24 8.54 1.96 1.33
C ILE A 24 9.97 2.48 1.30
N ASP A 25 10.38 3.15 2.37
CA ASP A 25 11.75 3.54 2.61
C ASP A 25 12.39 2.65 3.70
N ASP A 26 13.61 2.98 4.11
CA ASP A 26 14.37 2.19 5.09
C ASP A 26 13.73 2.21 6.51
N THR A 27 12.77 3.10 6.76
CA THR A 27 12.20 3.39 8.09
C THR A 27 10.67 3.39 8.16
N PHE A 28 9.97 3.75 7.08
CA PHE A 28 8.53 3.90 7.01
C PHE A 28 7.94 3.21 5.78
N ILE A 29 6.70 2.78 5.94
CA ILE A 29 5.77 2.56 4.84
C ILE A 29 4.75 3.68 4.80
N THR A 30 4.56 4.28 3.64
CA THR A 30 3.63 5.36 3.41
C THR A 30 2.63 5.00 2.33
N ILE A 31 1.34 5.10 2.63
CA ILE A 31 0.31 5.06 1.59
C ILE A 31 -0.17 6.49 1.30
N ARG A 32 -0.27 6.80 0.01
CA ARG A 32 -0.83 8.04 -0.51
C ARG A 32 -2.08 7.71 -1.30
N LYS A 33 -3.22 8.24 -0.87
CA LYS A 33 -4.51 8.02 -1.51
C LYS A 33 -5.31 9.32 -1.60
N LYS A 34 -6.08 9.46 -2.67
CA LYS A 34 -7.08 10.52 -2.82
C LYS A 34 -8.46 9.89 -2.86
N ARG A 35 -9.45 10.56 -2.27
CA ARG A 35 -10.85 10.13 -2.38
C ARG A 35 -11.43 10.44 -3.77
N HIS A 36 -11.10 11.63 -4.29
CA HIS A 36 -11.40 12.07 -5.64
C HIS A 36 -10.19 12.81 -6.26
N PRO A 37 -10.15 13.00 -7.58
CA PRO A 37 -8.99 13.58 -8.28
C PRO A 37 -8.59 14.96 -7.75
N PHE A 38 -9.61 15.75 -7.41
CA PHE A 38 -9.52 17.12 -6.91
C PHE A 38 -9.43 17.21 -5.39
N SER A 39 -9.48 16.09 -4.66
CA SER A 39 -9.33 16.09 -3.21
C SER A 39 -7.88 16.25 -2.79
N VAL A 40 -7.69 16.75 -1.56
CA VAL A 40 -6.40 16.77 -0.87
C VAL A 40 -5.83 15.35 -0.82
N LEU A 41 -4.53 15.22 -1.07
CA LEU A 41 -3.82 13.97 -0.96
C LEU A 41 -3.71 13.56 0.50
N HIS A 42 -4.31 12.44 0.88
CA HIS A 42 -4.13 11.88 2.20
C HIS A 42 -2.93 10.94 2.19
N SER A 43 -1.99 11.19 3.08
CA SER A 43 -0.82 10.34 3.32
C SER A 43 -0.88 9.77 4.74
N ILE A 44 -0.70 8.47 4.86
CA ILE A 44 -0.55 7.79 6.16
C ILE A 44 0.81 7.10 6.13
N SER A 45 1.63 7.37 7.14
CA SER A 45 2.97 6.79 7.29
C SER A 45 3.04 5.99 8.57
N ILE A 46 3.49 4.74 8.46
CA ILE A 46 3.65 3.81 9.58
C ILE A 46 5.14 3.43 9.65
N PRO A 47 5.81 3.56 10.81
CA PRO A 47 7.17 3.05 10.98
C PRO A 47 7.23 1.54 10.73
N LEU A 48 8.20 1.05 9.96
CA LEU A 48 8.33 -0.39 9.65
C LEU A 48 8.41 -1.25 10.91
N ARG A 49 9.11 -0.75 11.93
CA ARG A 49 9.26 -1.42 13.24
C ARG A 49 7.95 -1.57 14.01
N SER A 50 6.91 -0.82 13.63
CA SER A 50 5.61 -0.83 14.31
C SER A 50 4.60 -1.76 13.63
N ILE A 51 4.94 -2.35 12.49
CA ILE A 51 4.07 -3.26 11.74
C ILE A 51 3.92 -4.57 12.50
N VAL A 52 2.68 -4.95 12.78
CA VAL A 52 2.34 -6.21 13.47
C VAL A 52 1.83 -7.28 12.53
N LYS A 53 1.20 -6.85 11.43
CA LYS A 53 0.48 -7.76 10.55
C LYS A 53 0.50 -7.25 9.13
N ILE A 54 0.75 -8.17 8.20
CA ILE A 54 0.74 -7.92 6.76
C ILE A 54 -0.07 -9.02 6.10
N GLU A 55 -1.23 -8.67 5.58
CA GLU A 55 -2.08 -9.58 4.82
C GLU A 55 -2.14 -9.16 3.35
N VAL A 56 -1.97 -10.15 2.47
CA VAL A 56 -2.16 -10.00 1.02
C VAL A 56 -3.33 -10.87 0.64
N SER A 57 -4.44 -10.25 0.24
CA SER A 57 -5.61 -10.94 -0.28
C SER A 57 -5.64 -10.77 -1.80
N LYS A 58 -5.60 -11.88 -2.54
CA LYS A 58 -5.81 -11.85 -3.99
C LYS A 58 -7.29 -11.55 -4.28
N SER A 59 -7.54 -10.54 -5.09
CA SER A 59 -8.85 -10.27 -5.68
C SER A 59 -8.80 -10.73 -7.14
N GLY A 60 -9.89 -11.19 -7.75
CA GLY A 60 -9.83 -11.88 -9.06
C GLY A 60 -8.95 -11.22 -10.14
N ILE A 61 -8.87 -9.88 -10.15
CA ILE A 61 -8.11 -9.10 -11.14
C ILE A 61 -6.82 -8.48 -10.54
N GLY A 62 -6.59 -8.57 -9.24
CA GLY A 62 -5.47 -7.90 -8.57
C GLY A 62 -5.18 -8.41 -7.16
N ALA A 63 -4.64 -7.55 -6.32
CA ALA A 63 -4.41 -7.85 -4.93
C ALA A 63 -4.65 -6.62 -4.07
N ASN A 64 -5.15 -6.90 -2.86
CA ASN A 64 -5.26 -5.91 -1.79
C ASN A 64 -4.24 -6.25 -0.72
N ILE A 65 -3.70 -5.21 -0.10
CA ILE A 65 -2.78 -5.29 1.02
C ILE A 65 -3.43 -4.62 2.23
N LEU A 66 -3.39 -5.31 3.36
CA LEU A 66 -3.72 -4.79 4.67
C LEU A 66 -2.46 -4.83 5.53
N ILE A 67 -2.12 -3.70 6.13
CA ILE A 67 -0.97 -3.55 7.02
C ILE A 67 -1.48 -2.91 8.30
N GLU A 68 -1.28 -3.60 9.41
CA GLU A 68 -1.68 -3.13 10.74
C GLU A 68 -0.43 -2.85 11.57
N SER A 69 -0.54 -1.86 12.46
CA SER A 69 0.53 -1.46 13.38
C SER A 69 0.08 -1.55 14.83
N PHE A 70 1.05 -1.57 15.75
CA PHE A 70 0.78 -1.55 17.20
C PHE A 70 -0.02 -0.33 17.67
N SER A 71 -0.01 0.77 16.92
CA SER A 71 -0.73 2.01 17.25
C SER A 71 -2.12 2.08 16.63
N ASP A 72 -2.74 0.93 16.34
CA ASP A 72 -4.03 0.77 15.66
C ASP A 72 -4.14 1.50 14.31
N SER A 73 -3.00 1.87 13.71
CA SER A 73 -2.97 2.48 12.40
C SER A 73 -3.02 1.40 11.33
N ILE A 74 -3.99 1.51 10.43
CA ILE A 74 -4.24 0.52 9.37
C ILE A 74 -4.02 1.17 8.00
N ILE A 75 -3.13 0.56 7.21
CA ILE A 75 -2.97 0.86 5.80
C ILE A 75 -3.70 -0.22 5.01
N LEU A 76 -4.72 0.19 4.27
CA LEU A 76 -5.43 -0.64 3.30
C LEU A 76 -5.14 -0.10 1.90
N GLY A 77 -4.41 -0.89 1.11
CA GLY A 77 -4.12 -0.61 -0.30
C GLY A 77 -4.92 -1.53 -1.22
N LYS A 78 -5.60 -0.98 -2.23
CA LYS A 78 -6.43 -1.75 -3.17
C LYS A 78 -5.97 -1.60 -4.61
N GLY A 79 -6.17 -2.67 -5.39
CA GLY A 79 -5.93 -2.64 -6.84
C GLY A 79 -4.46 -2.67 -7.24
N PHE A 80 -3.61 -3.31 -6.42
CA PHE A 80 -2.23 -3.57 -6.77
C PHE A 80 -2.13 -4.84 -7.63
N SER A 81 -1.05 -4.99 -8.41
CA SER A 81 -0.80 -6.28 -9.06
C SER A 81 -0.43 -7.32 -8.01
N ALA A 82 -0.71 -8.59 -8.30
CA ALA A 82 -0.33 -9.69 -7.41
C ALA A 82 1.19 -9.73 -7.16
N SER A 83 2.00 -9.44 -8.18
CA SER A 83 3.46 -9.35 -8.05
C SER A 83 3.88 -8.23 -7.11
N ASN A 84 3.34 -7.02 -7.28
CA ASN A 84 3.66 -5.88 -6.42
C ASN A 84 3.25 -6.14 -4.99
N ALA A 85 2.08 -6.77 -4.78
CA ALA A 85 1.62 -7.08 -3.44
C ALA A 85 2.50 -8.11 -2.72
N LEU A 86 2.95 -9.13 -3.45
CA LEU A 86 3.91 -10.11 -2.92
C LEU A 86 5.28 -9.46 -2.64
N GLU A 87 5.73 -8.55 -3.50
CA GLU A 87 7.00 -7.85 -3.34
C GLU A 87 6.97 -6.91 -2.13
N ILE A 88 5.88 -6.16 -1.94
CA ILE A 88 5.66 -5.36 -0.72
C ILE A 88 5.75 -6.25 0.51
N LYS A 89 5.02 -7.38 0.53
CA LYS A 89 5.06 -8.31 1.65
C LYS A 89 6.48 -8.84 1.91
N ARG A 90 7.24 -9.16 0.85
CA ARG A 90 8.63 -9.62 0.96
C ARG A 90 9.52 -8.55 1.58
N ILE A 91 9.46 -7.32 1.08
CA ILE A 91 10.27 -6.20 1.58
C ILE A 91 10.01 -5.94 3.07
N LEU A 92 8.75 -6.01 3.49
CA LEU A 92 8.37 -5.70 4.86
C LEU A 92 8.67 -6.83 5.86
N LEU A 93 8.73 -8.09 5.42
CA LEU A 93 9.04 -9.23 6.28
C LEU A 93 10.55 -9.51 6.39
N GLY A 94 11.36 -9.02 5.44
CA GLY A 94 12.79 -9.32 5.35
C GLY A 94 13.06 -10.57 4.54
#